data_AF-A0A3M1F3C2-F1
#
_entry.id   AF-A0A3M1F3C2-F1
#
_cell.length_a   1.000
_cell.length_b   1.000
_cell.length_c   1.000
_cell.angle_alpha   90.00
_cell.angle_beta   90.00
_cell.angle_gamma   90.00
#
_symmetry.space_group_name_H-M   'P 1'
#
loop_
_entity.id
_entity.type
_entity.pdbx_description
1 polymer ?
#
loop_
_entity_poly.entity_id
_entity_poly.type
_entity_poly.pdbx_seq_one_letter_code
_entity_poly.pdbx_strand_id
1 'polypeptide(L)'
;DIDLLMRAYNDSAGVTAAFNLNLLARINRELGGTFDLATFRHRGTYNFVSGAMESYLISEKAQSVFIESLSASFDFAPWEAIHTESSQKYLLSEIEALAAETGFVVETHLFDRRRYFTDSIWRVVKRGGG
;
A
#
# COMPACT_ATOMS: atom_id res chain seq x y z
N ASP A 1 10.43 13.13 4.70
CA ASP A 1 10.22 14.01 3.54
C ASP A 1 9.10 13.41 2.71
N ILE A 2 7.96 14.10 2.63
CA ILE A 2 6.77 13.61 1.93
C ILE A 2 7.01 13.59 0.42
N ASP A 3 7.76 14.55 -0.12
CA ASP A 3 8.03 14.60 -1.55
C ASP A 3 8.87 13.40 -1.99
N LEU A 4 9.80 12.96 -1.13
CA LEU A 4 10.56 11.73 -1.36
C LEU A 4 9.66 10.49 -1.37
N LEU A 5 8.71 10.38 -0.44
CA LEU A 5 7.75 9.27 -0.40
C LEU A 5 6.84 9.29 -1.63
N MET A 6 6.31 10.47 -1.98
CA MET A 6 5.44 10.64 -3.15
C MET A 6 6.15 10.24 -4.46
N ARG A 7 7.44 10.56 -4.60
CA ARG A 7 8.25 10.13 -5.77
C ARG A 7 8.46 8.62 -5.83
N ALA A 8 8.54 7.94 -4.70
CA ALA A 8 8.70 6.49 -4.67
C ALA A 8 7.43 5.75 -5.11
N TYR A 9 6.25 6.32 -4.84
CA TYR A 9 4.95 5.73 -5.21
C TYR A 9 4.37 6.26 -6.53
N ASN A 10 4.94 7.32 -7.08
CA ASN A 10 4.60 7.87 -8.39
C ASN A 10 5.88 8.01 -9.23
N ASP A 11 6.65 6.93 -9.31
CA ASP A 11 7.94 6.96 -9.99
C ASP A 11 7.77 7.28 -11.48
N SER A 12 8.65 8.14 -12.00
CA SER A 12 8.59 8.60 -13.39
C SER A 12 8.86 7.50 -14.41
N ALA A 13 9.44 6.38 -13.99
CA ALA A 13 9.67 5.21 -14.84
C ALA A 13 8.41 4.34 -15.01
N GLY A 14 7.34 4.61 -14.24
CA GLY A 14 6.06 3.91 -14.33
C GLY A 14 6.06 2.50 -13.73
N VAL A 15 7.07 2.13 -12.93
CA VAL A 15 7.21 0.79 -12.36
C VAL A 15 6.10 0.50 -11.34
N THR A 16 5.84 1.45 -10.44
CA THR A 16 4.77 1.33 -9.41
C THR A 16 3.39 1.31 -10.05
N ALA A 17 3.20 2.09 -11.12
CA ALA A 17 1.97 2.09 -11.88
C ALA A 17 1.73 0.75 -12.59
N ALA A 18 2.76 0.19 -13.25
CA ALA A 18 2.70 -1.13 -13.87
C ALA A 18 2.43 -2.23 -12.84
N PHE A 19 3.05 -2.14 -11.66
CA PHE A 19 2.80 -3.06 -10.56
C PHE A 19 1.33 -3.05 -10.10
N ASN A 20 0.73 -1.88 -9.88
CA ASN A 20 -0.67 -1.79 -9.47
C ASN A 20 -1.64 -2.22 -10.58
N LEU A 21 -1.41 -1.79 -11.82
CA LEU A 21 -2.23 -2.21 -12.97
C LEU A 21 -2.18 -3.73 -13.21
N ASN A 22 -1.08 -4.38 -12.82
CA ASN A 22 -0.98 -5.84 -12.90
C ASN A 22 -2.03 -6.55 -12.04
N LEU A 23 -2.59 -5.94 -10.99
CA LEU A 23 -3.73 -6.52 -10.25
C LEU A 23 -4.93 -6.74 -11.19
N LEU A 24 -5.27 -5.77 -12.03
CA LEU A 24 -6.35 -5.88 -13.00
C LEU A 24 -6.03 -6.93 -14.07
N ALA A 25 -4.78 -6.97 -14.56
CA ALA A 25 -4.34 -7.99 -15.50
C ALA A 25 -4.47 -9.42 -14.93
N ARG A 26 -4.13 -9.60 -13.64
CA ARG A 26 -4.29 -10.88 -12.96
C ARG A 26 -5.76 -11.25 -12.79
N ILE A 27 -6.62 -10.32 -12.41
CA ILE A 27 -8.06 -10.57 -12.33
C ILE A 27 -8.62 -11.00 -13.70
N ASN A 28 -8.22 -10.34 -14.78
CA ASN A 28 -8.61 -10.74 -16.13
C ASN A 28 -8.18 -12.18 -16.44
N ARG A 29 -6.91 -12.51 -16.17
CA ARG A 29 -6.35 -13.83 -16.50
C ARG A 29 -6.86 -14.95 -15.61
N GLU A 30 -7.01 -14.70 -14.31
CA GLU A 30 -7.22 -15.73 -13.29
C GLU A 30 -8.70 -15.88 -12.91
N LEU A 31 -9.50 -14.83 -13.07
CA LEU A 31 -10.91 -14.79 -12.65
C LEU A 31 -11.88 -14.52 -13.82
N GLY A 32 -11.38 -14.40 -15.05
CA GLY A 32 -12.20 -14.07 -16.23
C GLY A 32 -12.75 -12.63 -16.17
N GLY A 33 -11.95 -11.71 -15.61
CA GLY A 33 -12.25 -10.28 -15.62
C GLY A 33 -12.14 -9.64 -17.00
N THR A 34 -12.82 -8.52 -17.19
CA THR A 34 -12.86 -7.76 -18.45
C THR A 34 -12.33 -6.32 -18.31
N PHE A 35 -11.42 -6.08 -17.36
CA PHE A 35 -10.81 -4.77 -17.17
C PHE A 35 -10.04 -4.33 -18.44
N ASP A 36 -10.36 -3.16 -18.97
CA ASP A 36 -9.51 -2.47 -19.96
C ASP A 36 -8.43 -1.68 -19.20
N LEU A 37 -7.21 -2.20 -19.13
CA LEU A 37 -6.15 -1.56 -18.32
C LEU A 37 -5.80 -0.15 -18.81
N ALA A 38 -6.06 0.18 -20.08
CA ALA A 38 -5.74 1.50 -20.63
C ALA A 38 -6.66 2.61 -20.10
N THR A 39 -7.78 2.25 -19.46
CA THR A 39 -8.77 3.19 -18.93
C THR A 39 -8.65 3.38 -17.42
N PHE A 40 -7.61 2.79 -16.81
CA PHE A 40 -7.29 2.96 -15.39
C PHE A 40 -5.94 3.66 -15.23
N ARG A 41 -5.88 4.62 -14.31
CA ARG A 41 -4.66 5.34 -13.98
C ARG A 41 -4.24 5.10 -12.53
N HIS A 42 -2.97 4.78 -12.33
CA HIS A 42 -2.37 4.71 -11.00
C HIS A 42 -2.26 6.10 -10.36
N ARG A 43 -2.56 6.19 -9.07
CA ARG A 43 -2.33 7.37 -8.24
C ARG A 43 -1.86 6.96 -6.85
N GLY A 44 -0.62 7.31 -6.51
CA GLY A 44 -0.10 7.23 -5.14
C GLY A 44 -0.32 8.55 -4.39
N THR A 45 -0.75 8.49 -3.14
CA THR A 45 -0.93 9.66 -2.26
C THR A 45 -0.45 9.37 -0.85
N TYR A 46 -0.15 10.42 -0.07
CA TYR A 46 0.10 10.30 1.36
C TYR A 46 -1.15 10.70 2.13
N ASN A 47 -1.62 9.82 3.01
CA ASN A 47 -2.73 10.10 3.92
C ASN A 47 -2.18 10.57 5.27
N PHE A 48 -2.34 11.86 5.54
CA PHE A 48 -1.84 12.49 6.76
C PHE A 48 -2.53 12.02 8.04
N VAL A 49 -3.75 11.48 7.93
CA VAL A 49 -4.50 11.00 9.09
C VAL A 49 -4.02 9.60 9.48
N SER A 50 -3.82 8.73 8.50
CA SER A 50 -3.39 7.35 8.74
C SER A 50 -1.88 7.18 8.86
N GLY A 51 -1.08 8.11 8.31
CA GLY A 51 0.38 7.97 8.22
C GLY A 51 0.84 7.06 7.07
N ALA A 52 -0.07 6.69 6.16
CA ALA A 52 0.21 5.74 5.09
C ALA A 52 0.47 6.42 3.73
N MET A 53 1.34 5.79 2.95
CA MET A 53 1.29 5.93 1.49
C MET A 53 0.21 5.00 0.95
N GLU A 54 -0.74 5.52 0.19
CA GLU A 54 -1.87 4.79 -0.37
C GLU A 54 -1.79 4.78 -1.89
N SER A 55 -2.10 3.64 -2.50
CA SER A 55 -2.15 3.46 -3.96
C SER A 55 -3.58 3.23 -4.43
N TYR A 56 -3.96 3.90 -5.51
CA TYR A 56 -5.27 3.80 -6.13
C TYR A 56 -5.17 3.55 -7.63
N LEU A 57 -6.16 2.82 -8.16
CA LEU A 57 -6.46 2.77 -9.59
C LEU A 57 -7.73 3.55 -9.87
N ILE A 58 -7.62 4.60 -10.68
CA ILE A 58 -8.71 5.53 -10.98
C ILE A 58 -9.28 5.19 -12.34
N SER A 59 -10.58 4.94 -12.42
CA SER A 59 -11.30 4.78 -13.68
C SER A 59 -11.37 6.11 -14.41
N GLU A 60 -10.84 6.23 -15.63
CA GLU A 60 -10.85 7.50 -16.38
C GLU A 60 -12.20 7.78 -17.06
N LYS A 61 -13.07 6.78 -17.17
CA LYS A 61 -14.37 6.87 -17.82
C LYS A 61 -15.42 6.02 -17.10
N ALA A 62 -16.68 6.21 -17.47
CA ALA A 62 -17.73 5.27 -17.07
C ALA A 62 -17.48 3.94 -17.79
N GLN A 63 -17.45 2.84 -17.05
CA GLN A 63 -17.25 1.50 -17.62
C GLN A 63 -17.83 0.42 -16.72
N SER A 64 -18.25 -0.69 -17.33
CA SER A 64 -18.72 -1.88 -16.61
C SER A 64 -17.71 -3.00 -16.81
N VAL A 65 -17.32 -3.65 -15.72
CA VAL A 65 -16.38 -4.77 -15.72
C VAL A 65 -17.11 -6.01 -15.23
N PHE A 66 -17.21 -7.01 -16.09
CA PHE A 66 -17.67 -8.34 -15.74
C PHE A 66 -16.52 -9.21 -15.23
N ILE A 67 -16.78 -10.00 -14.19
CA ILE A 67 -15.85 -11.03 -13.66
C ILE A 67 -16.55 -12.38 -13.68
N GLU A 68 -16.09 -13.28 -14.56
CA GLU A 68 -16.69 -14.58 -14.80
C GLU A 68 -16.78 -15.45 -13.53
N SER A 69 -15.71 -15.54 -12.75
CA SER A 69 -15.67 -16.37 -11.53
C SER A 69 -16.71 -15.95 -10.47
N LEU A 70 -17.23 -14.73 -10.58
CA LEU A 70 -18.24 -14.18 -9.67
C LEU A 70 -19.63 -14.11 -10.32
N SER A 71 -19.75 -14.35 -11.63
CA SER A 71 -20.97 -14.11 -12.42
C SER A 71 -21.57 -12.71 -12.17
N ALA A 72 -20.71 -11.70 -12.03
CA ALA A 72 -21.11 -10.37 -11.59
C ALA A 72 -20.45 -9.27 -12.43
N SER A 73 -21.19 -8.17 -12.60
CA SER A 73 -20.70 -6.92 -13.19
C SER A 73 -20.52 -5.85 -12.12
N PHE A 74 -19.47 -5.05 -12.29
CA PHE A 74 -19.13 -3.93 -11.44
C PHE A 74 -19.05 -2.68 -12.31
N ASP A 75 -19.89 -1.69 -12.00
CA ASP A 75 -19.91 -0.42 -12.72
C ASP A 75 -19.00 0.58 -12.02
N PHE A 76 -18.21 1.29 -12.81
CA PHE A 76 -17.35 2.37 -12.37
C PHE A 76 -17.79 3.67 -13.00
N ALA A 77 -17.95 4.72 -12.19
CA ALA A 77 -18.12 6.08 -12.65
C ALA A 77 -16.76 6.66 -13.14
N PRO A 78 -16.77 7.74 -13.95
CA PRO A 78 -15.56 8.50 -14.21
C PRO A 78 -14.95 9.01 -12.91
N TRP A 79 -13.64 8.86 -12.79
CA TRP A 79 -12.81 9.22 -11.64
C TRP A 79 -13.07 8.41 -10.36
N GLU A 80 -13.82 7.32 -10.46
CA GLU A 80 -14.01 6.40 -9.34
C GLU A 80 -12.69 5.67 -9.03
N ALA A 81 -12.40 5.56 -7.72
CA ALA A 81 -11.12 5.06 -7.23
C ALA A 81 -11.26 3.66 -6.64
N ILE A 82 -10.38 2.75 -7.06
CA ILE A 82 -10.15 1.45 -6.41
C ILE A 82 -8.92 1.61 -5.53
N HIS A 83 -9.09 1.48 -4.21
CA HIS A 83 -7.96 1.41 -3.29
C HIS A 83 -7.25 0.05 -3.42
N THR A 84 -5.94 0.06 -3.56
CA THR A 84 -5.15 -1.15 -3.85
C THR A 84 -4.15 -1.50 -2.76
N GLU A 85 -3.55 -0.51 -2.11
CA GLU A 85 -2.50 -0.72 -1.10
C GLU A 85 -2.45 0.43 -0.10
N SER A 86 -2.20 0.10 1.17
CA SER A 86 -1.75 1.07 2.19
C SER A 86 -0.41 0.62 2.76
N SER A 87 0.58 1.51 2.72
CA SER A 87 1.91 1.28 3.28
C SER A 87 2.20 2.28 4.39
N GLN A 88 2.03 1.82 5.63
CA GLN A 88 2.23 2.60 6.83
C GLN A 88 3.68 3.05 6.98
N LYS A 89 3.88 4.31 7.35
CA LYS A 89 5.20 4.89 7.62
C LYS A 89 5.29 5.17 9.11
N TYR A 90 6.38 4.71 9.73
CA TYR A 90 6.56 4.76 11.17
C TYR A 90 7.70 5.69 11.55
N LEU A 91 7.45 6.50 12.57
CA LEU A 91 8.46 7.18 13.36
C LEU A 91 9.08 6.21 14.35
N LEU A 92 10.31 6.48 14.78
CA LEU A 92 10.98 5.67 15.81
C LEU A 92 10.17 5.62 17.11
N SER A 93 9.58 6.74 17.52
CA SER A 93 8.71 6.81 18.70
C SER A 93 7.48 5.92 18.58
N GLU A 94 6.93 5.75 17.37
CA GLU A 94 5.78 4.86 17.13
C GLU A 94 6.19 3.39 17.18
N ILE A 95 7.39 3.07 16.69
CA ILE A 95 8.00 1.73 16.82
C ILE A 95 8.24 1.40 18.30
N GLU A 96 8.78 2.33 19.08
CA GLU A 96 9.01 2.17 20.53
C GLU A 96 7.70 2.00 21.29
N ALA A 97 6.68 2.82 20.98
CA ALA A 97 5.36 2.71 21.58
C ALA A 97 4.71 1.35 21.25
N LEU A 98 4.74 0.92 19.99
CA LEU A 98 4.20 -0.37 19.56
C LEU A 98 4.92 -1.54 20.26
N ALA A 99 6.24 -1.46 20.45
CA ALA A 99 6.98 -2.46 21.22
C ALA A 99 6.46 -2.54 22.66
N ALA A 100 6.34 -1.40 23.34
CA ALA A 100 5.89 -1.34 24.72
C ALA A 100 4.44 -1.86 24.89
N GLU A 101 3.54 -1.46 23.99
CA GLU A 101 2.13 -1.88 23.98
C GLU A 101 1.96 -3.38 23.75
N THR A 102 2.89 -3.99 23.00
CA THR A 102 2.85 -5.43 22.67
C THR A 102 3.67 -6.30 23.61
N GLY A 103 4.20 -5.74 24.72
CA GLY A 103 4.95 -6.48 25.73
C GLY A 103 6.41 -6.75 25.36
N PHE A 104 6.96 -5.95 24.45
CA PHE A 104 8.36 -5.96 24.05
C PHE A 104 9.09 -4.72 24.56
N VAL A 105 10.41 -4.79 24.52
CA VAL A 105 11.30 -3.64 24.66
C VAL A 105 12.23 -3.57 23.45
N VAL A 106 12.50 -2.36 22.99
CA VAL A 106 13.46 -2.12 21.91
C VAL A 106 14.87 -2.26 22.47
N GLU A 107 15.67 -3.15 21.88
CA GLU A 107 17.09 -3.30 22.22
C GLU A 107 17.95 -2.37 21.38
N THR A 108 17.67 -2.31 20.07
CA THR A 108 18.41 -1.43 19.16
C THR A 108 17.66 -1.20 17.85
N HIS A 109 18.09 -0.20 17.11
CA HIS A 109 17.66 0.12 15.75
C HIS A 109 18.86 0.09 14.82
N LEU A 110 18.75 -0.67 13.73
CA LEU A 110 19.74 -0.74 12.67
C LEU A 110 19.23 0.08 11.49
N PHE A 111 20.01 1.06 11.05
CA PHE A 111 19.61 1.97 9.98
C PHE A 111 20.42 1.71 8.70
N ASP A 112 19.79 1.96 7.55
CA ASP A 112 20.55 2.13 6.32
C ASP A 112 21.39 3.43 6.38
N ARG A 113 22.34 3.59 5.44
CA ARG A 113 23.25 4.76 5.43
C ARG A 113 22.53 6.11 5.37
N ARG A 114 21.33 6.17 4.78
CA ARG A 114 20.53 7.39 4.67
C ARG A 114 19.46 7.51 5.75
N ARG A 115 19.30 6.48 6.60
CA ARG A 115 18.29 6.39 7.67
C ARG A 115 16.86 6.55 7.17
N TYR A 116 16.57 6.10 5.96
CA TYR A 116 15.21 6.02 5.41
C TYR A 116 14.50 4.73 5.81
N PHE A 117 15.26 3.71 6.21
CA PHE A 117 14.73 2.44 6.68
C PHE A 117 15.39 2.05 7.99
N THR A 118 14.64 1.34 8.84
CA THR A 118 15.13 0.83 10.11
C THR A 118 14.66 -0.60 10.32
N ASP A 119 15.58 -1.47 10.71
CA ASP A 119 15.28 -2.77 11.30
C ASP A 119 15.40 -2.63 12.82
N SER A 120 14.30 -2.88 13.53
CA SER A 120 14.26 -2.74 14.99
C SER A 120 14.31 -4.11 15.66
N ILE A 121 15.28 -4.32 16.54
CA ILE A 121 15.44 -5.57 17.28
C ILE A 121 14.72 -5.41 18.62
N TRP A 122 13.71 -6.24 18.84
CA TRP A 122 12.88 -6.22 20.04
C TRP A 122 13.10 -7.48 20.86
N ARG A 123 13.12 -7.33 22.19
CA ARG A 123 13.14 -8.46 23.13
C ARG A 123 11.80 -8.54 23.86
N VAL A 124 11.26 -9.75 23.96
CA VAL A 124 10.05 -10.01 24.75
C VAL A 124 10.31 -9.78 26.24
N VAL A 125 9.38 -9.09 26.90
CA VAL A 125 9.36 -9.01 28.36
C VAL A 125 8.55 -10.18 28.88
N LYS A 126 9.23 -11.27 29.26
CA LYS A 126 8.57 -12.33 30.03
C LYS A 126 8.14 -11.74 31.37
N ARG A 127 6.83 -11.63 31.61
CA ARG A 127 6.33 -11.46 32.97
C ARG A 127 6.82 -12.68 33.76
N GLY A 128 7.66 -12.46 34.76
CA GLY A 128 8.10 -13.53 35.65
C GLY A 128 6.86 -14.26 36.18
N GLY A 129 6.79 -15.57 35.96
CA GLY A 129 5.81 -16.40 36.65
C GLY A 129 6.08 -16.30 38.14
N GLY A 130 5.07 -15.84 38.89
CA GLY A 130 4.97 -16.09 40.32
C GLY A 130 4.56 -17.54 40.57
#